data_AF-A0A7W4HQ69-F1
#
_entry.id   AF-A0A7W4HQ69-F1
#
_cell.length_a   1.000
_cell.length_b   1.000
_cell.length_c   1.000
_cell.angle_alpha   90.00
_cell.angle_beta   90.00
_cell.angle_gamma   90.00
#
_symmetry.space_group_name_H-M   'P 1'
#
loop_
_entity.id
_entity.type
_entity.pdbx_description
1 polymer ?
#
loop_
_entity_poly.entity_id
_entity_poly.type
_entity_poly.pdbx_seq_one_letter_code
_entity_poly.pdbx_strand_id
1 'polypeptide(L)'
;LTKAAGTLDPAQHNAQQLERATRAYHSYPKVRLPFYGQQRIITRAHTATEPSPYTIACLGDTWLAVDELVAPSGRRMGVADFLRGHRP
;
A
#
# COMPACT_ATOMS: atom_id res chain seq x y z
N LEU A 1 -0.74 18.88 14.57
CA LEU A 1 -0.70 17.76 13.60
C LEU A 1 -1.97 17.82 12.75
N THR A 2 -1.90 18.59 11.67
CA THR A 2 -3.05 18.96 10.83
C THR A 2 -3.43 17.79 9.93
N LYS A 3 -4.72 17.44 9.88
CA LYS A 3 -5.32 16.30 9.15
C LYS A 3 -5.08 16.27 7.62
N ALA A 4 -4.30 17.20 7.07
CA ALA A 4 -4.12 17.41 5.62
C ALA A 4 -2.87 16.73 5.02
N ALA A 5 -1.98 16.14 5.83
CA ALA A 5 -0.78 15.44 5.33
C ALA A 5 -1.02 13.94 5.00
N GLY A 6 -2.25 13.44 5.19
CA GLY A 6 -2.52 12.00 5.31
C GLY A 6 -3.06 11.29 4.05
N THR A 7 -3.36 12.01 2.97
CA THR A 7 -3.90 11.39 1.75
C THR A 7 -2.75 11.07 0.80
N LEU A 8 -2.16 9.89 0.99
CA LEU A 8 -1.15 9.37 0.08
C LEU A 8 -1.86 8.81 -1.16
N ASP A 9 -1.55 9.39 -2.32
CA ASP A 9 -2.11 8.99 -3.60
C ASP A 9 -0.97 8.46 -4.49
N PRO A 10 -1.03 7.19 -4.96
CA PRO A 10 -0.07 6.65 -5.92
C PRO A 10 0.04 7.46 -7.21
N ALA A 11 -1.02 8.17 -7.62
CA ALA A 11 -0.96 9.02 -8.79
C ALA A 11 -0.12 10.29 -8.58
N GLN A 12 0.10 10.71 -7.33
CA GLN A 12 0.82 11.94 -6.99
C GLN A 12 2.16 11.70 -6.29
N HIS A 13 2.41 10.46 -5.84
CA HIS A 13 3.62 10.10 -5.12
C HIS A 13 4.34 8.96 -5.82
N ASN A 14 5.66 9.02 -5.86
CA ASN A 14 6.47 7.89 -6.33
C ASN A 14 6.53 6.78 -5.27
N ALA A 15 6.94 5.58 -5.68
CA ALA A 15 7.00 4.42 -4.80
C ALA A 15 7.89 4.65 -3.56
N GLN A 16 8.99 5.40 -3.69
CA GLN A 16 9.89 5.68 -2.57
C GLN A 16 9.25 6.60 -1.52
N GLN A 17 8.47 7.60 -1.94
CA GLN A 17 7.72 8.47 -1.03
C GLN A 17 6.66 7.67 -0.27
N LEU A 18 5.95 6.77 -0.95
CA LEU A 18 4.95 5.90 -0.33
C LEU A 18 5.56 4.88 0.62
N GLU A 19 6.71 4.29 0.28
CA GLU A 19 7.45 3.37 1.15
C GLU A 19 7.85 4.07 2.46
N ARG A 20 8.47 5.26 2.35
CA ARG A 20 8.86 6.07 3.51
C ARG A 20 7.66 6.44 4.38
N ALA A 21 6.55 6.83 3.76
CA ALA A 21 5.33 7.17 4.48
C ALA A 21 4.71 5.94 5.17
N THR A 22 4.73 4.78 4.51
CA THR A 22 4.25 3.51 5.08
C THR A 22 5.06 3.11 6.31
N ARG A 23 6.39 3.29 6.25
CA ARG A 23 7.29 3.08 7.39
C ARG A 23 7.05 4.09 8.52
N ALA A 24 6.88 5.36 8.19
CA ALA A 24 6.66 6.43 9.16
C ALA A 24 5.30 6.31 9.88
N TYR A 25 4.27 5.82 9.19
CA TYR A 25 2.90 5.77 9.67
C TYR A 25 2.42 4.34 10.01
N HIS A 26 3.32 3.48 10.50
CA HIS A 26 3.01 2.10 10.88
C HIS A 26 1.93 1.99 11.98
N SER A 27 1.84 2.99 12.86
CA SER A 27 0.90 3.00 14.01
C SER A 27 -0.29 3.95 13.83
N TYR A 28 -0.05 5.18 13.37
CA TYR A 28 -1.08 6.20 13.09
C TYR A 28 -0.49 7.30 12.17
N PRO A 29 -1.22 7.87 11.19
CA PRO A 29 -2.62 7.67 10.81
C PRO A 29 -2.91 6.46 9.91
N LYS A 30 -1.94 5.56 9.68
CA LYS A 30 -2.00 4.42 8.76
C LYS A 30 -2.13 4.85 7.29
N VAL A 31 -1.34 4.23 6.42
CA VAL A 31 -1.36 4.54 4.98
C VAL A 31 -2.50 3.78 4.30
N ARG A 32 -3.38 4.51 3.61
CA ARG A 32 -4.47 3.94 2.80
C ARG A 32 -4.16 4.13 1.33
N LEU A 33 -4.09 3.04 0.58
CA LEU A 33 -3.83 3.06 -0.86
C LEU A 33 -4.87 2.21 -1.61
N PRO A 34 -5.18 2.54 -2.87
CA PRO A 34 -5.99 1.69 -3.72
C PRO A 34 -5.25 0.39 -4.02
N PHE A 35 -5.84 -0.74 -3.64
CA PHE A 35 -5.31 -2.08 -3.90
C PHE A 35 -6.48 -3.04 -4.20
N TYR A 36 -6.40 -3.76 -5.31
CA TYR A 36 -7.48 -4.66 -5.78
C TYR A 36 -8.86 -4.00 -5.87
N GLY A 37 -8.91 -2.80 -6.47
CA GLY A 37 -10.15 -2.07 -6.73
C GLY A 37 -10.81 -1.46 -5.49
N GLN A 38 -10.17 -1.48 -4.32
CA GLN A 38 -10.69 -0.89 -3.09
C GLN A 38 -9.59 -0.20 -2.29
N GLN A 39 -9.97 0.72 -1.40
CA GLN A 39 -9.02 1.34 -0.47
C GLN A 39 -8.63 0.33 0.61
N ARG A 40 -7.32 0.13 0.81
CA ARG A 40 -6.75 -0.80 1.77
C ARG A 40 -5.71 -0.12 2.63
N ILE A 41 -5.62 -0.54 3.88
CA ILE A 41 -4.56 -0.09 4.77
C ILE A 41 -3.32 -0.93 4.49
N ILE A 42 -2.26 -0.28 4.02
CA ILE A 42 -0.96 -0.91 3.76
C ILE A 42 -0.10 -0.68 5.00
N THR A 43 0.38 -1.76 5.61
CA THR A 43 1.20 -1.69 6.84
C THR A 43 2.68 -1.89 6.58
N ARG A 44 3.01 -2.53 5.45
CA ARG A 44 4.37 -2.76 4.99
C ARG A 44 4.40 -2.83 3.47
N ALA A 45 5.38 -2.14 2.89
CA ALA A 45 5.60 -2.10 1.45
C ALA A 45 7.08 -1.80 1.17
N HIS A 46 7.52 -2.11 -0.05
CA HIS A 46 8.84 -1.76 -0.56
C HIS A 46 8.77 -1.29 -2.01
N THR A 47 9.80 -0.61 -2.48
CA THR A 47 9.91 -0.22 -3.90
C THR A 47 10.26 -1.43 -4.75
N ALA A 48 9.52 -1.65 -5.83
CA ALA A 48 9.78 -2.68 -6.81
C ALA A 48 10.27 -2.08 -8.13
N THR A 49 11.09 -2.85 -8.84
CA THR A 49 11.60 -2.50 -10.17
C THR A 49 10.65 -2.96 -11.29
N GLU A 50 9.86 -4.00 -11.04
CA GLU A 50 8.98 -4.61 -12.03
C GLU A 50 7.53 -4.70 -11.52
N PRO A 51 6.53 -4.56 -12.42
CA PRO A 51 5.14 -4.75 -12.08
C PRO A 51 4.83 -6.21 -11.76
N SER A 52 4.06 -6.43 -10.70
CA SER A 52 3.57 -7.74 -10.28
C SER A 52 2.15 -7.63 -9.68
N PRO A 53 1.45 -8.75 -9.44
CA PRO A 53 0.10 -8.73 -8.86
C PRO A 53 0.00 -8.07 -7.49
N TYR A 54 1.12 -7.94 -6.76
CA TYR A 54 1.19 -7.28 -5.45
C TYR A 54 1.76 -5.85 -5.53
N THR A 55 1.94 -5.29 -6.73
CA THR A 55 2.44 -3.92 -6.90
C THR A 55 1.33 -2.92 -7.21
N ILE A 56 1.56 -1.69 -6.78
CA ILE A 56 0.74 -0.51 -7.10
C ILE A 56 1.57 0.39 -8.01
N ALA A 57 1.00 0.76 -9.16
CA ALA A 57 1.59 1.75 -10.05
C ALA A 57 1.63 3.12 -9.37
N CYS A 58 2.78 3.76 -9.37
CA CYS A 58 3.03 5.04 -8.72
C CYS A 58 3.57 6.06 -9.73
N LEU A 59 3.61 7.33 -9.33
CA LEU A 59 4.11 8.41 -10.17
C LEU A 59 5.53 8.12 -10.70
N GLY A 60 5.76 8.44 -11.98
CA GLY A 60 7.08 8.34 -12.62
C GLY A 60 7.49 6.90 -12.95
N ASP A 61 6.54 6.06 -13.37
CA ASP A 61 6.76 4.65 -13.74
C ASP A 61 7.43 3.83 -12.61
N THR A 62 7.13 4.19 -11.36
CA THR A 62 7.62 3.48 -10.19
C THR A 62 6.57 2.52 -9.64
N TRP A 63 7.02 1.45 -8.98
CA TRP A 63 6.14 0.40 -8.46
C TRP A 63 6.31 0.26 -6.96
N LEU A 64 5.21 0.27 -6.22
CA LEU A 64 5.19 -0.03 -4.80
C LEU A 64 4.67 -1.46 -4.58
N ALA A 65 5.55 -2.38 -4.21
CA ALA A 65 5.16 -3.72 -3.81
C ALA A 65 4.59 -3.71 -2.38
N VAL A 66 3.38 -4.23 -2.25
CA VAL A 66 2.70 -4.41 -0.97
C VAL A 66 3.19 -5.70 -0.33
N ASP A 67 3.71 -5.65 0.89
CA ASP A 67 4.11 -6.85 1.64
C ASP A 67 3.02 -7.28 2.62
N GLU A 68 2.48 -6.32 3.38
CA GLU A 68 1.45 -6.55 4.38
C GLU A 68 0.34 -5.51 4.31
N LEU A 69 -0.89 -5.98 4.48
CA LEU A 69 -2.08 -5.16 4.45
C LEU A 69 -3.10 -5.61 5.49
N VAL A 70 -4.06 -4.73 5.78
CA VAL A 70 -5.24 -5.07 6.58
C VAL A 70 -6.37 -5.48 5.63
N ALA A 71 -6.81 -6.73 5.76
CA ALA A 71 -7.92 -7.27 5.00
C ALA A 71 -9.26 -6.64 5.41
N PRO A 72 -10.34 -6.80 4.62
CA PRO A 72 -11.68 -6.32 4.99
C PRO A 72 -12.16 -6.81 6.36
N SER A 73 -11.70 -7.98 6.80
CA SER A 73 -11.99 -8.54 8.13
C SER A 73 -11.30 -7.82 9.29
N GLY A 74 -10.43 -6.83 9.02
CA GLY A 74 -9.64 -6.13 10.03
C GLY A 74 -8.34 -6.86 10.43
N ARG A 75 -8.11 -8.08 9.93
CA ARG A 75 -6.89 -8.84 10.18
C ARG A 75 -5.72 -8.31 9.33
N ARG A 76 -4.57 -8.10 9.97
CA ARG A 76 -3.28 -7.88 9.27
C ARG A 76 -2.80 -9.20 8.68
N MET A 77 -2.44 -9.21 7.41
CA MET A 77 -1.93 -10.39 6.70
C MET A 77 -0.97 -10.00 5.58
N GLY A 78 -0.15 -10.97 5.16
CA GLY A 78 0.72 -10.80 4.00
C GLY A 78 -0.10 -10.71 2.71
N VAL A 79 0.42 -9.98 1.73
CA VAL A 79 -0.23 -9.83 0.41
C VAL A 79 -0.48 -11.19 -0.23
N ALA A 80 0.46 -12.14 -0.12
CA ALA A 80 0.34 -13.46 -0.72
C ALA A 80 -0.85 -14.24 -0.15
N ASP A 81 -1.08 -14.17 1.17
CA ASP A 81 -2.23 -14.80 1.83
C ASP A 81 -3.54 -14.12 1.42
N PHE A 82 -3.53 -12.79 1.33
CA PHE A 82 -4.67 -12.02 0.84
C PHE A 82 -5.06 -12.46 -0.58
N LEU A 83 -4.10 -12.61 -1.49
CA LEU A 83 -4.35 -13.05 -2.86
C LEU A 83 -4.86 -14.48 -2.96
N ARG A 84 -4.38 -15.38 -2.10
CA ARG A 84 -4.91 -16.76 -2.06
C ARG A 84 -6.38 -16.80 -1.66
N GLY A 85 -6.79 -15.94 -0.71
CA GLY A 85 -8.19 -15.86 -0.27
C GLY A 85 -9.12 -15.05 -1.19
N HIS A 86 -8.56 -14.22 -2.07
CA HIS A 86 -9.31 -13.41 -3.04
C HIS A 86 -9.37 -14.01 -4.45
N ARG A 87 -8.67 -15.14 -4.68
CA ARG A 87 -8.78 -15.91 -5.92
C ARG A 87 -10.11 -16.70 -5.86
N PRO A 88 -11.03 -16.53 -6.82
CA PRO A 88 -12.29 -17.27 -6.86
C PRO A 88 -12.06 -18.78 -7.03
#